data_AF-A0A838AAN3-F1
#
_entry.id   AF-A0A838AAN3-F1
#
_cell.length_a   1.000
_cell.length_b   1.000
_cell.length_c   1.000
_cell.angle_alpha   90.00
_cell.angle_beta   90.00
_cell.angle_gamma   90.00
#
_symmetry.space_group_name_H-M   'P 1'
#
loop_
_entity.id
_entity.type
_entity.pdbx_description
1 polymer ?
#
loop_
_entity_poly.entity_id
_entity_poly.type
_entity_poly.pdbx_seq_one_letter_code
_entity_poly.pdbx_strand_id
1 'polypeptide(L)' 'MPRKPLPEPREVDRVRALAAELAELEERVRQLRAERNSAMVDAKLAGATGDQLARATGMTRRNVHGALQSAGYDYSSD' A
#
# COMPACT_ATOMS: atom_id res chain seq x y z
N MET A 1 33.52 38.10 -3.92
CA MET A 1 32.44 38.19 -2.91
C MET A 1 31.54 36.97 -3.04
N PRO A 2 31.17 36.27 -1.95
CA PRO A 2 30.23 35.16 -2.03
C PRO A 2 28.86 35.67 -2.52
N ARG A 3 28.23 34.96 -3.47
CA ARG A 3 26.88 35.31 -3.94
C ARG A 3 25.90 35.07 -2.80
N LYS A 4 25.07 36.07 -2.49
CA LYS A 4 23.93 35.89 -1.58
C LYS A 4 23.04 34.78 -2.15
N PRO A 5 22.60 33.79 -1.35
CA PRO A 5 21.65 32.80 -1.84
C PRO A 5 20.39 33.54 -2.31
N LEU A 6 19.96 33.21 -3.51
CA LEU A 6 18.69 33.70 -4.04
C LEU A 6 17.56 33.12 -3.19
N PRO A 7 16.52 33.89 -2.85
CA PRO A 7 15.35 33.35 -2.18
C PRO A 7 14.75 32.24 -3.04
N GLU A 8 14.24 31.19 -2.38
CA GLU A 8 13.63 30.07 -3.10
C GLU A 8 12.42 30.53 -3.92
N PRO A 9 12.20 29.97 -5.11
CA PRO A 9 11.00 30.21 -5.90
C PRO A 9 9.73 29.77 -5.14
N ARG A 10 8.62 30.50 -5.31
CA ARG A 10 7.32 30.16 -4.67
C ARG A 10 6.79 28.79 -5.10
N GLU A 11 7.23 28.30 -6.24
CA GLU A 11 6.93 26.98 -6.77
C GLU A 11 7.39 25.86 -5.82
N VAL A 12 8.46 26.10 -5.04
CA VAL A 12 8.94 25.15 -4.02
C VAL A 12 7.89 24.94 -2.94
N ASP A 13 7.15 25.98 -2.55
CA ASP A 13 6.09 25.86 -1.55
C ASP A 13 4.92 25.02 -2.06
N ARG A 14 4.60 25.12 -3.36
CA ARG A 14 3.61 24.24 -4.00
C ARG A 14 4.06 22.78 -4.01
N VAL A 15 5.34 22.54 -4.29
CA VAL A 15 5.91 21.17 -4.25
C VAL A 15 5.85 20.62 -2.83
N ARG A 16 6.19 21.42 -1.81
CA ARG A 16 6.09 21.02 -0.40
C ARG A 16 4.66 20.64 -0.01
N ALA A 17 3.68 21.45 -0.41
CA ALA A 17 2.27 21.18 -0.13
C ALA A 17 1.81 19.85 -0.77
N LEU A 18 2.12 19.63 -2.04
CA LEU A 18 1.78 18.38 -2.74
C LEU A 18 2.50 17.16 -2.15
N ALA A 19 3.75 17.31 -1.73
CA ALA A 19 4.50 16.23 -1.09
C ALA A 19 3.89 15.84 0.26
N ALA A 20 3.41 16.80 1.05
CA ALA A 20 2.71 16.53 2.30
C ALA A 20 1.39 15.78 2.05
N GLU A 21 0.57 16.24 1.10
CA GLU A 21 -0.68 15.58 0.72
C GLU A 21 -0.43 14.15 0.21
N LEU A 22 0.58 13.95 -0.62
CA LEU A 22 0.95 12.62 -1.11
C LEU A 22 1.36 11.70 0.04
N ALA A 23 2.15 12.18 1.01
CA ALA A 23 2.58 11.38 2.15
C ALA A 23 1.38 10.90 3.01
N GLU A 24 0.38 11.76 3.21
CA GLU A 24 -0.86 11.39 3.91
C GLU A 24 -1.65 10.32 3.16
N LEU A 25 -1.80 10.48 1.84
CA LEU A 25 -2.48 9.51 1.00
C LEU A 25 -1.74 8.17 0.95
N GLU A 26 -0.41 8.18 0.88
CA GLU A 26 0.42 6.98 0.91
C GLU A 26 0.30 6.22 2.24
N GLU A 27 0.26 6.94 3.37
CA GLU A 27 -0.02 6.35 4.68
C GLU A 27 -1.42 5.71 4.70
N ARG A 28 -2.45 6.41 4.21
CA ARG A 28 -3.80 5.87 4.17
C ARG A 28 -3.89 4.63 3.27
N VAL A 29 -3.24 4.65 2.11
CA VAL A 29 -3.14 3.48 1.22
C VAL A 29 -2.44 2.32 1.90
N ARG A 30 -1.39 2.58 2.70
CA ARG A 30 -0.70 1.53 3.48
C ARG A 30 -1.64 0.86 4.47
N GLN A 31 -2.41 1.65 5.23
CA GLN A 31 -3.40 1.13 6.17
C GLN A 31 -4.48 0.30 5.48
N LEU A 32 -5.07 0.82 4.40
CA LEU A 32 -6.09 0.11 3.62
C LEU A 32 -5.56 -1.20 3.02
N ARG A 33 -4.28 -1.24 2.62
CA ARG A 33 -3.64 -2.49 2.14
C ARG A 33 -3.52 -3.52 3.26
N ALA A 34 -3.16 -3.09 4.48
CA ALA A 34 -3.09 -3.98 5.63
C ALA A 34 -4.49 -4.53 6.00
N GLU A 35 -5.50 -3.66 6.07
CA GLU A 35 -6.90 -4.03 6.30
C GLU A 35 -7.40 -5.05 5.26
N ARG A 36 -7.19 -4.76 3.97
CA ARG A 36 -7.54 -5.69 2.89
C ARG A 36 -6.83 -7.04 3.04
N ASN A 37 -5.53 -7.04 3.34
CA ASN A 37 -4.77 -8.28 3.46
C ASN A 37 -5.29 -9.12 4.64
N SER A 38 -5.62 -8.51 5.77
CA SER A 38 -6.27 -9.19 6.89
C SER A 38 -7.60 -9.82 6.46
N ALA A 39 -8.47 -9.07 5.78
CA ALA A 39 -9.75 -9.59 5.28
C ALA A 39 -9.56 -10.75 4.27
N MET A 40 -8.48 -10.72 3.47
CA MET A 40 -8.14 -11.83 2.58
C MET A 40 -7.77 -13.09 3.36
N VAL A 41 -7.09 -12.96 4.51
CA VAL A 41 -6.79 -14.09 5.39
C VAL A 41 -8.08 -14.70 5.94
N ASP A 42 -9.00 -13.88 6.45
CA ASP A 42 -10.29 -14.36 6.95
C ASP A 42 -11.08 -15.11 5.85
N ALA A 43 -11.13 -14.54 4.64
CA ALA A 43 -11.76 -15.17 3.50
C ALA A 43 -11.07 -16.49 3.12
N LYS A 44 -9.73 -16.55 3.17
CA LYS A 44 -8.94 -17.75 2.91
C LYS A 44 -9.24 -18.84 3.93
N LEU A 45 -9.31 -18.50 5.23
CA LEU A 45 -9.69 -19.41 6.32
C LEU A 45 -11.13 -19.89 6.18
N ALA A 46 -12.02 -19.08 5.63
CA ALA A 46 -13.39 -19.46 5.27
C ALA A 46 -13.48 -20.33 3.99
N GLY A 47 -12.35 -20.69 3.38
CA GLY A 47 -12.30 -21.58 2.22
C GLY A 47 -12.22 -20.88 0.86
N ALA A 48 -12.02 -19.56 0.80
CA ALA A 48 -11.83 -18.88 -0.47
C ALA A 48 -10.56 -19.37 -1.19
N THR A 49 -10.69 -19.60 -2.49
CA THR A 49 -9.57 -19.97 -3.35
C THR A 49 -8.74 -18.73 -3.72
N GLY A 50 -7.47 -18.94 -4.05
CA GLY A 50 -6.61 -17.86 -4.54
C GLY A 50 -7.15 -17.17 -5.81
N ASP A 51 -7.92 -17.87 -6.64
CA ASP A 51 -8.57 -17.28 -7.83
C ASP A 51 -9.73 -16.34 -7.45
N GLN A 52 -10.53 -16.72 -6.45
CA GLN A 52 -11.60 -15.86 -5.95
C GLN A 52 -11.02 -14.58 -5.35
N LEU A 53 -9.96 -14.69 -4.56
CA LEU A 53 -9.26 -13.55 -3.97
C LEU A 53 -8.59 -12.66 -5.05
N ALA A 54 -7.97 -13.27 -6.06
CA ALA A 54 -7.38 -12.54 -7.19
C ALA A 54 -8.42 -11.70 -7.93
N ARG A 55 -9.58 -12.29 -8.25
CA ARG A 55 -10.69 -11.57 -8.89
C ARG A 55 -11.26 -10.46 -8.01
N ALA A 56 -11.47 -10.74 -6.71
CA ALA A 56 -12.03 -9.76 -5.78
C ALA A 56 -11.13 -8.52 -5.59
N THR A 57 -9.82 -8.72 -5.67
CA THR A 57 -8.83 -7.65 -5.42
C THR A 57 -8.24 -7.03 -6.69
N GLY A 58 -8.55 -7.58 -7.86
CA GLY A 58 -7.91 -7.20 -9.13
C GLY A 58 -6.42 -7.58 -9.21
N MET A 59 -5.95 -8.47 -8.34
CA MET A 59 -4.55 -8.89 -8.29
C MET A 59 -4.28 -10.14 -9.11
N THR A 60 -3.01 -10.35 -9.46
CA THR A 60 -2.56 -11.67 -9.91
C THR A 60 -2.52 -12.64 -8.74
N ARG A 61 -2.67 -13.94 -9.01
CA ARG A 61 -2.52 -15.01 -8.00
C ARG A 61 -1.20 -14.92 -7.23
N ARG A 62 -0.11 -14.54 -7.89
CA ARG A 62 1.21 -14.36 -7.26
C ARG A 62 1.17 -13.28 -6.17
N ASN A 63 0.52 -12.16 -6.47
CA ASN A 63 0.42 -11.04 -5.54
C ASN A 63 -0.54 -11.35 -4.39
N VAL A 64 -1.58 -12.15 -4.62
CA VAL A 64 -2.46 -12.67 -3.55
C VAL A 64 -1.64 -13.47 -2.53
N HIS A 65 -0.73 -14.33 -3.00
CA HIS A 65 0.10 -15.14 -2.10
C HIS A 65 0.97 -14.28 -1.18
N GLY A 66 1.66 -13.28 -1.75
CA GLY A 66 2.47 -12.33 -0.98
C GLY A 66 1.65 -11.45 -0.04
N ALA A 67 0.43 -11.05 -0.44
CA ALA A 67 -0.49 -10.30 0.40
C ALA A 67 -0.91 -11.10 1.64
N LEU A 68 -1.27 -12.37 1.46
CA LEU A 68 -1.63 -13.29 2.56
C LEU A 68 -0.44 -13.50 3.51
N GLN A 69 0.76 -13.75 2.98
CA GLN A 69 1.97 -13.92 3.80
C GLN A 69 2.32 -12.66 4.59
N SER A 70 2.17 -11.48 4.00
CA SER A 70 2.40 -10.20 4.69
C SER A 70 1.42 -9.94 5.84
N ALA A 71 0.26 -10.60 5.82
CA ALA A 71 -0.73 -10.58 6.90
C ALA A 71 -0.55 -11.76 7.89
N GLY A 72 0.53 -12.53 7.77
CA GLY A 72 0.86 -13.62 8.69
C GLY A 72 0.16 -14.95 8.40
N TYR A 73 -0.48 -15.11 7.23
CA TYR A 73 -0.99 -16.41 6.82
C TYR A 73 0.16 -17.32 6.38
N ASP A 74 0.43 -18.35 7.18
CA ASP A 74 1.40 -19.39 6.88
C ASP A 74 0.72 -20.55 6.16
N TYR A 75 1.32 -20.94 5.03
CA TYR A 75 0.83 -22.03 4.18
C TYR A 75 1.23 -23.41 4.70
N SER A 76 2.03 -23.49 5.77
CA SER A 76 2.50 -24.73 6.38
C SER A 76 1.43 -25.52 7.16
N SER A 77 0.20 -25.00 7.25
CA SER A 77 -0.90 -25.58 8.04
C SER A 77 -1.95 -26.35 7.22
N ASP A 78 -1.73 -26.54 5.91
CA ASP A 78 -2.56 -27.35 4.99
C ASP A 78 -1.76 -28.52 4.39
#